data_AF-A0A7X7D8M7-F1
#
_entry.id   AF-A0A7X7D8M7-F1
#
_cell.length_a   1.000
_cell.length_b   1.000
_cell.length_c   1.000
_cell.angle_alpha   90.00
_cell.angle_beta   90.00
_cell.angle_gamma   90.00
#
_symmetry.space_group_name_H-M   'P 1'
#
loop_
_entity.id
_entity.type
_entity.pdbx_description
1 polymer ?
#
loop_
_entity_poly.entity_id
_entity_poly.type
_entity_poly.pdbx_seq_one_letter_code
_entity_poly.pdbx_strand_id
1 'polypeptide(L)'
;MAGIAIITEACIDTKDRACVDVCPVQCIYEYDVATGVLFSEDEAGSGVVENTHQPSPDHVAVFADSLLYVNTEECTSCTACYQPDVCPVGAIYPEEQVPDGGPGSKYNSEDPNEGHDHSFFVQLSRDVFAD
;
A
#
# COMPACT_ATOMS: atom_id res chain seq x y z
N MET A 1 -13.05 8.54 -10.65
CA MET A 1 -12.38 9.67 -9.99
C MET A 1 -10.93 9.28 -9.80
N ALA A 2 -9.99 10.18 -10.10
CA ALA A 2 -8.56 9.93 -9.90
C ALA A 2 -8.19 10.47 -8.52
N GLY A 3 -7.67 9.62 -7.64
CA GLY A 3 -7.21 9.97 -6.30
C GLY A 3 -5.94 9.21 -5.95
N ILE A 4 -5.28 9.64 -4.88
CA ILE A 4 -4.07 9.00 -4.35
C ILE A 4 -4.42 7.56 -3.96
N ALA A 5 -3.58 6.60 -4.36
CA ALA A 5 -3.81 5.21 -4.05
C ALA A 5 -3.49 4.93 -2.58
N ILE A 6 -4.38 4.22 -1.89
CA ILE A 6 -4.23 3.76 -0.51
C ILE A 6 -4.37 2.25 -0.52
N ILE A 7 -3.40 1.56 0.09
CA ILE A 7 -3.44 0.11 0.27
C ILE A 7 -4.01 -0.18 1.65
N THR A 8 -5.02 -1.05 1.67
CA THR A 8 -5.74 -1.47 2.89
C THR A 8 -5.27 -2.84 3.36
N GLU A 9 -5.75 -3.28 4.52
CA GLU A 9 -5.41 -4.58 5.12
C GLU A 9 -5.73 -5.79 4.25
N ALA A 10 -6.59 -5.66 3.24
CA ALA A 10 -6.82 -6.75 2.28
C ALA A 10 -5.53 -7.17 1.54
N CYS A 11 -4.48 -6.34 1.54
CA CYS A 11 -3.18 -6.67 0.97
C CYS A 11 -2.29 -7.51 1.91
N ILE A 12 -2.63 -7.58 3.21
CA ILE A 12 -1.87 -8.33 4.22
C ILE A 12 -1.72 -9.79 3.77
N ASP A 13 -0.50 -10.30 3.86
CA ASP A 13 -0.08 -11.66 3.46
C ASP A 13 -0.26 -12.01 1.97
N THR A 14 -0.99 -11.21 1.19
CA THR A 14 -1.16 -11.42 -0.25
C THR A 14 0.07 -10.94 -1.00
N LYS A 15 0.47 -9.67 -0.79
CA LYS A 15 1.65 -9.03 -1.39
C LYS A 15 1.97 -9.50 -2.82
N ASP A 16 0.96 -9.44 -3.69
CA ASP A 16 1.08 -9.95 -5.07
C ASP A 16 2.08 -9.14 -5.92
N ARG A 17 2.31 -7.87 -5.53
CA ARG A 17 3.24 -6.93 -6.15
C ARG A 17 2.93 -6.55 -7.61
N ALA A 18 1.87 -7.05 -8.25
CA ALA A 18 1.45 -6.59 -9.59
C ALA A 18 1.18 -5.07 -9.66
N CYS A 19 0.84 -4.44 -8.53
CA CYS A 19 0.69 -2.99 -8.45
C CYS A 19 2.01 -2.21 -8.64
N VAL A 20 3.15 -2.82 -8.33
CA VAL A 20 4.50 -2.25 -8.52
C VAL A 20 4.79 -2.14 -10.02
N ASP A 21 4.59 -3.22 -10.78
CA ASP A 21 4.85 -3.30 -12.23
C ASP A 21 4.07 -2.28 -13.06
N VAL A 22 2.88 -1.89 -12.60
CA VAL A 22 2.02 -0.93 -13.32
C VAL A 22 2.20 0.50 -12.85
N CYS A 23 2.99 0.74 -11.80
CA CYS A 23 3.17 2.07 -11.21
C CYS A 23 4.18 2.90 -12.03
N PRO A 24 3.76 3.97 -12.72
CA PRO A 24 4.66 4.72 -13.61
C PRO A 24 5.71 5.56 -12.87
N VAL A 25 5.62 5.66 -11.54
CA VAL A 25 6.51 6.49 -10.70
C VAL A 25 7.09 5.71 -9.53
N GLN A 26 6.92 4.38 -9.51
CA GLN A 26 7.44 3.51 -8.45
C GLN A 26 7.20 4.02 -7.02
N CYS A 27 5.97 4.49 -6.76
CA CYS A 27 5.58 5.02 -5.44
C CYS A 27 5.03 3.94 -4.48
N ILE A 28 5.23 2.65 -4.77
CA ILE A 28 4.77 1.53 -3.94
C ILE A 28 5.99 0.86 -3.32
N TYR A 29 5.97 0.72 -1.99
CA TYR A 29 7.12 0.31 -1.20
C TYR A 29 6.79 -0.91 -0.34
N GLU A 30 7.78 -1.76 -0.14
CA GLU A 30 7.78 -2.85 0.83
C GLU A 30 8.81 -2.56 1.93
N TYR A 31 8.53 -3.01 3.14
CA TYR A 31 9.49 -2.90 4.23
C TYR A 31 10.49 -4.06 4.19
N ASP A 32 11.78 -3.75 4.13
CA ASP A 32 12.84 -4.74 4.29
C ASP A 32 13.26 -4.83 5.77
N VAL A 33 12.94 -5.96 6.40
CA VAL A 33 13.31 -6.26 7.79
C VAL A 33 14.82 -6.37 8.01
N ALA A 34 15.60 -6.67 6.98
CA ALA A 34 17.04 -6.85 7.08
C ALA A 34 17.79 -5.50 7.06
N THR A 35 17.33 -4.57 6.24
CA THR A 35 17.96 -3.25 6.08
C THR A 35 17.26 -2.15 6.86
N GLY A 36 15.99 -2.35 7.23
CA GLY A 36 15.18 -1.40 7.98
C GLY A 36 14.68 -0.22 7.14
N VAL A 37 14.66 -0.35 5.81
CA VAL A 37 14.18 0.68 4.88
C VAL A 37 12.91 0.23 4.14
N LEU A 38 12.16 1.20 3.66
CA LEU A 38 11.12 0.99 2.65
C LEU A 38 11.79 1.01 1.29
N PHE A 39 11.58 -0.01 0.46
CA PHE A 39 12.16 -0.09 -0.88
C PHE A 39 11.07 -0.30 -1.93
N SER A 40 11.27 0.29 -3.10
CA SER A 40 10.47 0.05 -4.29
C SER A 40 11.35 -0.62 -5.36
N GLU A 41 10.84 -1.66 -6.01
CA GLU A 41 11.54 -2.34 -7.10
C GLU A 41 11.13 -1.73 -8.45
N ASP A 42 12.05 -1.71 -9.42
CA ASP A 42 11.76 -1.31 -10.81
C ASP A 42 10.69 -2.23 -11.43
N GLU A 43 10.80 -3.53 -11.15
CA GLU A 43 9.81 -4.55 -11.49
C GLU A 43 9.74 -5.57 -10.34
N ALA A 44 8.54 -6.09 -10.05
CA ALA A 44 8.28 -7.02 -8.97
C ALA A 44 9.15 -8.27 -9.07
N GLY A 45 9.98 -8.49 -8.05
CA GLY A 45 10.88 -9.64 -7.98
C GLY A 45 12.10 -9.56 -8.89
N SER A 46 12.36 -8.40 -9.52
CA SER A 46 13.60 -8.15 -10.25
C SER A 46 14.83 -8.09 -9.32
N GLY A 47 14.62 -7.75 -8.04
CA GLY A 47 15.69 -7.45 -7.09
C GLY A 47 16.42 -6.15 -7.39
N VAL A 48 15.94 -5.35 -8.35
CA VAL A 48 16.49 -4.04 -8.69
C VAL A 48 15.68 -3.00 -7.93
N VAL A 49 16.29 -2.44 -6.89
CA VAL A 49 15.68 -1.35 -6.11
C VAL A 49 15.80 -0.04 -6.90
N GLU A 50 14.67 0.57 -7.19
CA GLU A 50 14.61 1.88 -7.85
C GLU A 50 14.68 3.01 -6.81
N ASN A 51 13.83 2.96 -5.79
CA ASN A 51 13.71 4.00 -4.77
C ASN A 51 13.74 3.40 -3.35
N THR A 52 14.17 4.22 -2.39
CA THR A 52 14.17 3.85 -0.96
C THR A 52 13.79 5.02 -0.08
N HIS A 53 13.06 4.73 0.99
CA HIS A 53 12.64 5.70 2.01
C HIS A 53 12.91 5.20 3.41
N GLN A 54 13.01 6.15 4.34
CA GLN A 54 13.22 5.83 5.75
C GLN A 54 11.85 5.72 6.43
N PRO A 55 11.48 4.54 6.95
CA PRO A 55 10.21 4.42 7.63
C PRO A 55 10.22 5.10 9.00
N SER A 56 9.05 5.60 9.39
CA SER A 56 8.73 5.96 10.75
C SER A 56 8.62 4.69 11.62
N PRO A 57 9.45 4.54 12.67
CA PRO A 57 9.53 3.30 13.44
C PRO A 57 8.20 2.95 14.13
N ASP A 58 7.40 3.95 14.53
CA ASP A 58 6.12 3.73 15.20
C ASP A 58 5.04 3.19 14.25
N HIS A 59 5.06 3.62 12.99
CA HIS A 59 4.04 3.30 12.00
C HIS A 59 4.38 2.02 11.21
N VAL A 60 5.65 1.83 10.87
CA VAL A 60 6.10 0.60 10.20
C VAL A 60 6.03 -0.61 11.13
N ALA A 61 6.15 -0.43 12.45
CA ALA A 61 6.04 -1.52 13.41
C ALA A 61 4.66 -2.19 13.45
N VAL A 62 3.62 -1.56 12.88
CA VAL A 62 2.26 -2.11 12.89
C VAL A 62 2.13 -3.31 11.95
N PHE A 63 2.62 -3.18 10.70
CA PHE A 63 2.51 -4.25 9.70
C PHE A 63 3.85 -4.73 9.15
N ALA A 64 4.95 -4.01 9.41
CA ALA A 64 6.29 -4.34 8.95
C ALA A 64 6.30 -4.77 7.47
N ASP A 65 6.79 -5.98 7.16
CA ASP A 65 6.84 -6.55 5.82
C ASP A 65 5.55 -7.26 5.41
N SER A 66 4.49 -7.23 6.22
CA SER A 66 3.23 -7.92 5.90
C SER A 66 2.35 -7.12 4.94
N LEU A 67 2.68 -5.85 4.67
CA LEU A 67 1.88 -4.92 3.88
C LEU A 67 2.76 -4.12 2.90
N LEU A 68 2.19 -3.72 1.77
CA LEU A 68 2.78 -2.73 0.86
C LEU A 68 2.25 -1.33 1.18
N TYR A 69 3.13 -0.33 1.10
CA TYR A 69 2.85 1.06 1.44
C TYR A 69 2.92 1.94 0.21
N VAL A 70 1.97 2.87 0.04
CA VAL A 70 2.01 3.86 -1.04
C VAL A 70 2.52 5.17 -0.49
N ASN A 71 3.57 5.72 -1.10
CA ASN A 71 3.99 7.08 -0.78
C ASN A 71 3.00 8.07 -1.43
N THR A 72 2.21 8.74 -0.59
CA THR A 72 1.18 9.67 -1.05
C THR A 72 1.74 10.95 -1.66
N GLU A 73 2.99 11.31 -1.34
CA GLU A 73 3.65 12.51 -1.89
C GLU A 73 4.21 12.27 -3.29
N GLU A 74 4.56 11.02 -3.61
CA GLU A 74 5.07 10.61 -4.94
C GLU A 74 3.96 10.14 -5.88
N CYS A 75 2.81 9.72 -5.33
CA CYS A 75 1.72 9.19 -6.12
C CYS A 75 1.12 10.24 -7.08
N THR A 76 1.14 9.94 -8.37
CA THR A 76 0.57 10.82 -9.41
C THR A 76 -0.92 10.58 -9.65
N SER A 77 -1.58 9.74 -8.85
CA SER A 77 -3.00 9.38 -9.00
C SER A 77 -3.36 8.86 -10.41
N CYS A 78 -2.43 8.11 -11.05
CA CYS A 78 -2.55 7.59 -12.41
C CYS A 78 -3.60 6.47 -12.57
N THR A 79 -4.12 5.95 -11.46
CA THR A 79 -5.19 4.93 -11.39
C THR A 79 -4.82 3.51 -11.80
N ALA A 80 -3.60 3.26 -12.27
CA ALA A 80 -3.18 1.97 -12.80
C ALA A 80 -3.21 0.85 -11.74
N CYS A 81 -2.73 1.13 -10.53
CA CYS A 81 -2.57 0.12 -9.48
C CYS A 81 -3.89 -0.44 -8.92
N TYR A 82 -4.96 0.34 -8.90
CA TYR A 82 -6.28 -0.08 -8.39
C TYR A 82 -7.26 -0.48 -9.50
N GLN A 83 -6.75 -0.75 -10.70
CA GLN A 83 -7.58 -1.39 -11.71
C GLN A 83 -7.92 -2.83 -11.26
N PRO A 84 -9.15 -3.31 -11.55
CA PRO A 84 -9.65 -4.59 -11.02
C PRO A 84 -8.89 -5.82 -11.54
N ASP A 85 -8.10 -5.67 -12.59
CA ASP A 85 -7.23 -6.71 -13.17
C ASP A 85 -5.83 -6.73 -12.56
N VAL A 86 -5.44 -5.70 -11.80
CA VAL A 86 -4.10 -5.57 -11.22
C VAL A 86 -4.05 -6.16 -9.82
N CYS A 87 -4.96 -5.77 -8.93
CA CYS A 87 -4.96 -6.28 -7.56
C CYS A 87 -5.97 -7.44 -7.43
N PRO A 88 -5.52 -8.69 -7.25
CA PRO A 88 -6.42 -9.85 -7.23
C PRO A 88 -7.43 -9.80 -6.08
N VAL A 89 -7.02 -9.20 -4.96
CA VAL A 89 -7.83 -9.06 -3.75
C VAL A 89 -8.53 -7.69 -3.66
N GLY A 90 -8.33 -6.78 -4.62
CA GLY A 90 -8.94 -5.46 -4.60
C GLY A 90 -8.59 -4.63 -3.34
N ALA A 91 -7.36 -4.69 -2.86
CA ALA A 91 -6.93 -4.02 -1.64
C ALA A 91 -6.60 -2.52 -1.79
N ILE A 92 -6.56 -2.03 -3.04
CA ILE A 92 -6.12 -0.68 -3.36
C ILE A 92 -7.32 0.18 -3.73
N TYR A 93 -7.48 1.31 -3.05
CA TYR A 93 -8.58 2.25 -3.26
C TYR A 93 -8.02 3.67 -3.45
N PRO A 94 -8.70 4.56 -4.19
CA PRO A 94 -8.37 5.98 -4.12
C PRO A 94 -8.77 6.53 -2.74
N GLU A 95 -7.98 7.46 -2.19
CA GLU A 95 -8.14 7.98 -0.82
C GLU A 95 -9.56 8.45 -0.49
N GLU A 96 -10.29 8.95 -1.48
CA GLU A 96 -11.65 9.49 -1.36
C GLU A 96 -12.74 8.41 -1.40
N GLN A 97 -12.41 7.18 -1.79
CA GLN A 97 -13.34 6.06 -1.92
C GLN A 97 -12.89 4.84 -1.13
N VAL A 98 -11.97 5.03 -0.17
CA VAL A 98 -11.67 3.98 0.81
C VAL A 98 -12.97 3.66 1.54
N PRO A 99 -13.46 2.40 1.52
CA PRO A 99 -14.72 2.05 2.14
C PRO A 99 -14.81 2.48 3.61
N ASP A 100 -15.88 3.20 3.95
CA ASP A 100 -16.22 3.54 5.33
C ASP A 100 -16.67 2.27 6.08
N GLY A 101 -15.73 1.64 6.78
CA GLY A 101 -16.01 0.56 7.69
C GLY A 101 -16.01 1.05 9.13
N GLY A 102 -17.13 0.93 9.85
CA GLY A 102 -17.04 0.88 11.31
C GLY A 102 -16.18 -0.31 11.73
N PRO A 103 -15.61 -0.33 12.96
CA PRO A 103 -14.79 -1.44 13.43
C PRO A 103 -15.51 -2.78 13.21
N GLY A 104 -14.92 -3.67 12.40
CA GLY A 104 -15.51 -4.96 12.03
C GLY A 104 -16.14 -5.05 10.62
N SER A 105 -15.99 -4.04 9.77
CA SER A 105 -16.46 -4.09 8.38
C SER A 105 -15.34 -4.54 7.45
N LYS A 106 -15.63 -5.44 6.50
CA LYS A 106 -14.63 -5.88 5.51
C LYS A 106 -14.47 -4.87 4.38
N TYR A 107 -13.25 -4.70 3.87
CA TYR A 107 -13.01 -3.85 2.69
C TYR A 107 -13.53 -4.50 1.39
N ASN A 108 -13.46 -5.83 1.30
CA ASN A 108 -14.03 -6.60 0.21
C ASN A 108 -14.48 -8.00 0.67
N SER A 109 -15.09 -8.77 -0.23
CA SER A 109 -15.61 -10.11 0.09
C SER A 109 -14.52 -11.14 0.43
N GLU A 110 -13.29 -10.89 0.01
CA GLU A 110 -12.15 -11.79 0.15
C GLU A 110 -11.25 -11.44 1.35
N ASP A 111 -11.51 -10.31 2.00
CA ASP A 111 -10.78 -9.83 3.18
C ASP A 111 -11.06 -10.75 4.39
N PRO A 112 -10.06 -11.47 4.90
CA PRO A 112 -10.20 -12.30 6.10
C PRO A 112 -10.19 -11.44 7.39
N ASN A 113 -9.78 -10.19 7.31
CA ASN A 113 -9.58 -9.32 8.47
C ASN A 113 -10.84 -8.47 8.75
N GLU A 114 -11.08 -8.20 10.04
CA GLU A 114 -12.18 -7.34 10.49
C GLU A 114 -11.66 -5.89 10.52
N GLY A 115 -12.10 -5.09 9.54
CA GLY A 115 -11.41 -3.88 9.14
C GLY A 115 -11.19 -2.81 10.21
N HIS A 116 -10.04 -2.13 10.08
CA HIS A 116 -9.78 -0.82 10.65
C HIS A 116 -10.65 0.26 9.97
N ASP A 117 -10.79 1.44 10.59
CA ASP A 117 -11.54 2.56 10.00
C ASP A 117 -10.82 3.11 8.74
N HIS A 118 -11.56 3.65 7.75
CA HIS A 118 -10.99 4.17 6.49
C HIS A 118 -9.84 5.17 6.73
N SER A 119 -9.93 5.95 7.82
CA SER A 119 -8.96 6.99 8.15
C SER A 119 -7.61 6.41 8.58
N PHE A 120 -7.59 5.17 9.08
CA PHE A 120 -6.39 4.52 9.57
C PHE A 120 -5.39 4.27 8.45
N PHE A 121 -5.78 3.64 7.35
CA PHE A 121 -4.86 3.33 6.24
C PHE A 121 -4.44 4.58 5.46
N VAL A 122 -5.33 5.58 5.37
CA VAL A 122 -4.99 6.90 4.81
C VAL A 122 -3.90 7.56 5.65
N GLN A 123 -4.06 7.57 6.97
CA GLN A 123 -3.08 8.19 7.86
C GLN A 123 -1.78 7.39 7.92
N LEU A 124 -1.86 6.05 7.99
CA LEU A 124 -0.71 5.17 7.96
C LEU A 124 0.15 5.39 6.71
N SER A 125 -0.48 5.48 5.53
CA SER A 125 0.25 5.69 4.26
C SER A 125 0.99 7.02 4.22
N ARG A 126 0.54 8.02 4.98
CA ARG A 126 1.19 9.33 5.11
C ARG A 126 2.29 9.32 6.16
N ASP A 127 2.04 8.67 7.30
CA ASP A 127 2.93 8.74 8.46
C ASP A 127 4.03 7.67 8.45
N VAL A 128 3.91 6.64 7.60
CA VAL A 128 4.92 5.57 7.51
C VAL A 128 6.23 6.06 6.88
N PHE A 129 6.19 7.09 6.03
CA PHE A 129 7.38 7.71 5.44
C PHE A 129 7.85 8.84 6.36
N ALA A 130 9.10 8.78 6.83
CA ALA A 130 9.65 9.72 7.80
C ALA A 130 10.66 10.71 7.17
N ASP A 131 10.68 10.76 5.84
CA ASP A 131 11.58 11.58 5.01
C ASP A 131 11.13 13.05 4.92
#